data_AF-A0A557RMK7-F1
#
_entry.id   AF-A0A557RMK7-F1
#
_cell.length_a   1.000
_cell.length_b   1.000
_cell.length_c   1.000
_cell.angle_alpha   90.00
_cell.angle_beta   90.00
_cell.angle_gamma   90.00
#
_symmetry.space_group_name_H-M   'P 1'
#
loop_
_entity.id
_entity.type
_entity.pdbx_description
1 polymer ?
#
loop_
_entity_poly.entity_id
_entity_poly.type
_entity_poly.pdbx_seq_one_letter_code
_entity_poly.pdbx_strand_id
1 'polypeptide(L)'
;MGPGGISPWSLLLILVIVLLLFGTKKLRNVGTDLGGALKGFKSAMSDGEKAAKDGQDSQEDPESLEENDAESDATSSTARREQVKEKDSSGGNA
;
A
#
# COMPACT_ATOMS: atom_id res chain seq x y z
N MET A 1 17.05 12.36 30.22
CA MET A 1 18.01 11.39 29.66
C MET A 1 17.21 10.29 28.97
N GLY A 2 16.89 10.47 27.69
CA GLY A 2 16.14 9.46 26.91
C GLY A 2 16.95 8.18 26.70
N PRO A 3 16.31 7.06 26.34
CA PRO A 3 17.01 5.78 26.19
C PRO A 3 18.17 5.90 25.19
N GLY A 4 19.38 5.91 25.75
CA GLY A 4 20.67 5.56 25.18
C GLY A 4 20.96 5.92 23.73
N GLY A 5 21.75 6.98 23.52
CA GLY A 5 22.84 7.07 22.52
C GLY A 5 22.56 6.85 21.03
N ILE A 6 21.34 6.45 20.64
CA ILE A 6 20.98 6.16 19.26
C ILE A 6 20.55 7.48 18.65
N SER A 7 21.51 8.12 17.97
CA SER A 7 21.24 9.33 17.22
C SER A 7 20.32 9.01 16.03
N PRO A 8 19.24 9.79 15.81
CA PRO A 8 18.39 9.64 14.62
C PRO A 8 19.19 9.67 13.31
N TRP A 9 20.34 10.34 13.30
CA TRP A 9 21.27 10.39 12.19
C TRP A 9 21.92 9.03 11.85
N SER A 10 22.17 8.19 12.84
CA SER A 10 22.74 6.86 12.63
C SER A 10 21.73 5.90 12.00
N LEU A 11 20.45 6.01 12.38
CA LEU A 11 19.38 5.20 11.79
C LEU A 11 19.19 5.52 10.30
N LEU A 12 19.26 6.80 9.91
CA LEU A 12 19.11 7.21 8.52
C LEU A 12 20.22 6.61 7.64
N LEU A 13 21.47 6.61 8.12
CA LEU A 13 22.60 6.03 7.38
C LEU A 13 22.43 4.52 7.18
N ILE A 14 22.03 3.81 8.24
CA ILE A 14 21.76 2.36 8.19
C ILE A 14 20.62 2.06 7.22
N LEU A 15 19.54 2.86 7.24
CA LEU A 15 18.40 2.71 6.34
C LEU A 15 18.82 2.80 4.87
N VAL A 16 19.69 3.76 4.52
CA VAL A 16 20.21 3.90 3.15
C VAL A 16 20.97 2.64 2.72
N ILE A 17 21.83 2.09 3.59
CA ILE A 17 22.59 0.87 3.29
C ILE A 17 21.62 -0.31 3.08
N VAL A 18 20.62 -0.48 3.95
CA VAL A 18 19.62 -1.55 3.82
C VAL A 18 18.84 -1.42 2.51
N LEU A 19 18.41 -0.21 2.14
CA LEU A 19 17.71 0.04 0.88
C LEU A 19 18.56 -0.30 -0.34
N LEU A 20 19.87 -0.06 -0.30
CA LEU A 20 20.79 -0.42 -1.38
C LEU A 20 21.01 -1.94 -1.47
N LEU A 21 21.08 -2.64 -0.33
CA LEU A 21 21.28 -4.10 -0.29
C LEU A 21 20.03 -4.87 -0.73
N PHE A 22 18.86 -4.51 -0.17
CA PHE A 22 17.61 -5.21 -0.43
C PHE A 22 16.84 -4.65 -1.62
N GLY A 23 17.14 -3.41 -2.03
CA GLY A 23 16.35 -2.67 -3.01
C GLY A 23 15.03 -2.13 -2.43
N THR A 24 14.56 -1.00 -2.95
CA THR A 24 13.30 -0.39 -2.54
C THR A 24 12.07 -1.25 -2.87
N LYS A 25 12.14 -2.09 -3.91
CA LYS A 25 11.02 -2.94 -4.36
C LYS A 25 10.67 -4.05 -3.35
N LYS A 26 11.68 -4.72 -2.78
CA LYS A 26 11.49 -5.72 -1.72
C LYS A 26 11.02 -5.07 -0.42
N LEU A 27 11.64 -3.94 -0.05
CA LEU A 27 11.29 -3.21 1.16
C LEU A 27 9.87 -2.63 1.10
N ARG A 28 9.40 -2.21 -0.09
CA ARG A 28 8.01 -1.76 -0.28
C ARG A 28 7.02 -2.90 -0.13
N ASN A 29 7.28 -4.06 -0.73
CA ASN A 29 6.36 -5.20 -0.62
C ASN A 29 6.17 -5.63 0.84
N VAL A 30 7.29 -5.86 1.54
CA VAL A 30 7.27 -6.24 2.97
C VAL A 30 6.80 -5.08 3.85
N GLY A 31 7.14 -3.84 3.49
CA GLY A 31 6.74 -2.64 4.22
C GLY A 31 5.25 -2.33 4.10
N THR A 32 4.59 -2.67 2.99
CA THR A 32 3.13 -2.55 2.86
C THR A 32 2.42 -3.52 3.80
N ASP A 33 2.87 -4.79 3.85
CA ASP A 33 2.28 -5.82 4.70
C ASP A 33 2.45 -5.48 6.19
N LEU A 34 3.68 -5.16 6.60
CA LEU A 34 3.96 -4.74 7.98
C LEU A 34 3.30 -3.40 8.31
N GLY A 35 3.34 -2.44 7.38
CA GLY A 35 2.75 -1.12 7.56
C GLY A 35 1.24 -1.18 7.76
N GLY A 36 0.54 -2.05 7.04
CA GLY A 36 -0.89 -2.31 7.23
C GLY A 36 -1.20 -2.84 8.64
N ALA A 37 -0.43 -3.84 9.10
CA ALA A 37 -0.58 -4.41 10.44
C ALA A 37 -0.30 -3.38 11.55
N LEU A 38 0.78 -2.59 11.41
CA LEU A 38 1.10 -1.51 12.36
C LEU A 38 0.08 -0.37 12.33
N LYS A 39 -0.53 -0.06 11.17
CA LYS A 39 -1.59 0.96 11.05
C LYS A 39 -2.82 0.57 11.87
N GLY A 40 -3.29 -0.68 11.73
CA GLY A 40 -4.40 -1.21 12.53
C GLY A 40 -4.10 -1.19 14.03
N PHE A 41 -2.88 -1.58 14.44
CA PHE A 41 -2.45 -1.51 15.83
C PHE A 41 -2.45 -0.08 16.38
N LYS A 42 -1.91 0.89 15.63
CA LYS A 42 -1.91 2.30 16.05
C LYS A 42 -3.32 2.86 16.14
N SER A 43 -4.19 2.55 15.18
CA SER A 43 -5.60 2.95 15.21
C SER A 43 -6.30 2.41 16.44
N ALA A 44 -6.20 1.11 16.71
CA ALA A 44 -6.82 0.48 17.88
C ALA A 44 -6.27 1.04 19.21
N MET A 45 -4.98 1.32 19.28
CA MET A 45 -4.36 1.94 20.46
C MET A 45 -4.84 3.40 20.65
N SER A 46 -4.97 4.14 19.55
CA SER A 46 -5.44 5.53 19.58
C SER A 46 -6.94 5.62 19.92
N ASP A 47 -7.77 4.71 19.39
CA ASP A 47 -9.19 4.59 19.74
C ASP A 47 -9.39 4.15 21.20
N GLY A 48 -8.56 3.22 21.69
CA GLY A 48 -8.56 2.83 23.10
C GLY A 48 -8.20 3.99 24.04
N GLU A 49 -7.24 4.84 23.66
CA GLU A 49 -6.91 6.05 24.42
C GLU A 49 -7.99 7.14 24.33
N LYS A 50 -8.74 7.21 23.22
CA LYS A 50 -9.86 8.15 23.05
C LYS A 50 -11.10 7.70 23.82
N ALA A 51 -11.42 6.40 23.78
CA ALA A 51 -12.50 5.78 24.55
C ALA A 51 -12.27 5.86 26.08
N ALA A 52 -11.01 5.95 26.54
CA ALA A 52 -10.68 6.20 27.94
C ALA A 52 -10.88 7.66 28.38
N LYS A 53 -11.10 8.61 27.44
CA LYS A 53 -11.23 10.05 27.72
C LYS A 53 -12.60 10.64 27.40
N ASP A 54 -13.40 10.00 26.55
CA ASP A 54 -14.73 10.48 26.20
C ASP A 54 -15.67 9.28 26.01
N GLY A 55 -16.52 9.02 26.99
CA GLY A 55 -17.54 7.98 26.89
C GLY A 55 -18.78 8.50 26.18
N GLN A 56 -18.81 8.50 24.84
CA GLN A 56 -20.01 8.29 24.01
C GLN A 56 -19.70 8.42 22.51
N ASP A 57 -20.34 7.52 21.76
CA ASP A 57 -20.75 7.60 20.36
C ASP A 57 -19.79 7.30 19.19
N SER A 58 -20.39 6.43 18.35
CA SER A 58 -20.22 6.26 16.90
C SER A 58 -19.15 5.29 16.42
N GLN A 59 -19.64 4.06 16.20
CA GLN A 59 -19.30 3.24 15.05
C GLN A 59 -19.33 4.09 13.78
N GLU A 60 -18.25 4.11 13.02
CA GLU A 60 -18.25 4.46 11.60
C GLU A 60 -17.45 3.41 10.84
N ASP A 61 -18.20 2.52 10.20
CA ASP A 61 -17.79 1.81 8.99
C ASP A 61 -17.50 2.85 7.90
N PRO A 62 -16.37 2.79 7.19
CA PRO A 62 -16.31 3.28 5.84
C PRO A 62 -16.15 2.10 4.89
N GLU A 63 -17.29 1.67 4.34
CA GLU A 63 -17.30 1.28 2.93
C GLU A 63 -16.80 2.46 2.08
N SER A 64 -16.18 2.11 0.95
CA SER A 64 -15.55 2.96 -0.05
C SER A 64 -14.10 3.34 0.27
N LEU A 65 -13.16 2.72 -0.45
CA LEU A 65 -12.24 3.43 -1.35
C LEU A 65 -11.67 2.39 -2.33
N GLU A 66 -12.30 2.36 -3.51
CA GLU A 66 -11.64 2.38 -4.83
C GLU A 66 -10.41 1.48 -5.02
N GLU A 67 -10.65 0.43 -5.80
CA GLU A 67 -9.77 -0.09 -6.85
C GLU A 67 -8.75 0.97 -7.31
N ASN A 68 -7.52 0.86 -6.79
CA ASN A 68 -6.37 1.52 -7.40
C ASN A 68 -5.51 0.41 -7.97
N ASP A 69 -5.77 0.13 -9.26
CA ASP A 69 -4.79 -0.38 -10.20
C ASP A 69 -3.50 0.44 -10.10
N ALA A 70 -2.63 0.03 -9.18
CA ALA A 70 -1.21 0.30 -9.30
C ALA A 70 -0.61 -0.76 -10.23
N GLU A 71 -1.08 -0.73 -11.48
CA GLU A 71 -0.38 -1.30 -12.63
C GLU A 71 0.95 -0.56 -12.74
N SER A 72 1.95 -1.05 -12.00
CA SER A 72 3.35 -0.67 -12.20
C SER A 72 3.82 -1.32 -13.49
N ASP A 73 3.53 -0.60 -14.56
CA ASP A 73 4.29 -0.57 -15.81
C ASP A 73 5.80 -0.65 -15.51
N ALA A 74 6.35 -1.85 -15.69
CA ALA A 74 7.76 -2.13 -15.93
C ALA A 74 7.95 -3.61 -16.25
N THR A 75 7.31 -4.09 -17.32
CA THR A 75 7.88 -5.16 -18.15
C THR A 75 7.64 -4.81 -19.59
N SER A 76 8.59 -4.03 -20.11
CA SER A 76 8.90 -4.01 -21.53
C SER A 76 8.98 -5.44 -22.07
N SER A 77 8.41 -5.61 -23.26
CA SER A 77 8.76 -6.59 -24.28
C SER A 77 7.93 -7.89 -24.37
N THR A 78 7.28 -7.99 -25.53
CA THR A 78 7.00 -9.24 -26.28
C THR A 78 5.68 -9.95 -26.01
N ALA A 79 4.60 -9.46 -26.65
CA ALA A 79 3.66 -10.26 -27.47
C ALA A 79 2.43 -9.43 -27.90
N ARG A 80 2.64 -8.25 -28.49
CA ARG A 80 1.59 -7.50 -29.19
C ARG A 80 1.48 -8.00 -30.63
N ARG A 81 0.74 -9.09 -30.86
CA ARG A 81 0.04 -9.34 -32.13
C ARG A 81 -0.88 -10.54 -32.00
N GLU A 82 -2.06 -10.39 -32.59
CA GLU A 82 -3.06 -11.42 -32.86
C GLU A 82 -3.90 -11.87 -31.65
N GLN A 83 -5.01 -11.16 -31.42
CA GLN A 83 -6.31 -11.82 -31.58
C GLN A 83 -7.49 -10.83 -31.75
N VAL A 84 -8.28 -11.12 -32.79
CA VAL A 84 -9.73 -10.87 -32.92
C VAL A 84 -10.19 -9.44 -33.19
N LYS A 85 -10.11 -9.12 -34.49
CA LYS A 85 -10.95 -8.18 -35.24
C LYS A 85 -12.43 -8.59 -35.12
N GLU A 86 -13.24 -7.61 -34.73
CA GLU A 86 -14.71 -7.58 -34.74
C GLU A 86 -15.30 -8.13 -36.05
N LYS A 87 -15.77 -9.39 -36.01
CA LYS A 87 -17.17 -9.72 -36.29
C LYS A 87 -17.94 -9.12 -35.11
N ASP A 88 -18.91 -8.21 -35.24
CA ASP A 88 -20.14 -8.33 -36.00
C ASP A 88 -20.66 -6.93 -36.36
N SER A 89 -20.55 -6.56 -37.63
CA SER A 89 -21.44 -5.56 -38.23
C SER A 89 -21.76 -6.04 -39.63
N SER A 90 -22.62 -7.05 -39.68
CA SER A 90 -23.20 -7.59 -40.91
C SER A 90 -24.62 -8.10 -40.60
N GLY A 91 -25.59 -7.57 -41.34
CA GLY A 91 -27.01 -7.95 -41.30
C GLY A 91 -27.86 -6.87 -40.63
N GLY A 92 -28.52 -5.94 -41.32
CA GLY A 92 -29.00 -6.00 -42.69
C GLY A 92 -30.37 -6.67 -42.75
N ASN A 93 -31.43 -5.84 -42.78
CA ASN A 93 -32.73 -6.03 -43.44
C ASN A 93 -33.55 -7.29 -43.12
N ALA A 94 -34.65 -7.12 -42.38
CA ALA A 94 -36.02 -7.55 -42.73
C ALA A 94 -37.00 -7.13 -41.62
#